data_AF-A0A6J2V196-F1
#
_entry.id   AF-A0A6J2V196-F1
#
_cell.length_a   1.000
_cell.length_b   1.000
_cell.length_c   1.000
_cell.angle_alpha   90.00
_cell.angle_beta   90.00
_cell.angle_gamma   90.00
#
_symmetry.space_group_name_H-M   'P 1'
#
loop_
_entity.id
_entity.type
_entity.pdbx_description
1 polymer ?
#
loop_
_entity_poly.entity_id
_entity_poly.type
_entity_poly.pdbx_seq_one_letter_code
_entity_poly.pdbx_strand_id
1 'polypeptide(L)'
;MDFKQQNRSLNDLKEQLRRLTDENLQLRDQNERLLGRVDSLQRKLEQLAGSKTDLSGKLVLSEQEKLRISKELVELQIAANKERERYEAETFELKTKVLSEDGVVLSLEAECDRLRQEVKAAAARLQVSVDDQRELEDEYAALKRNFLCVCDAHEREVTNTQELSAELLDLAHAHDTLLRERERMHTHALEVERVRQLVSRVSEKRIRPEELTHHDQTVRKNLQDGLREELERMRRSHEEQQRRLETRIVAMGKEQQENKREIHSTQHQLSQQSVALINSEVQLKELESENNKLQNHLKQLNQEYRARLTHYIQDITQHVCSVNQSKGRKLREFVDSMLEEVRASYRSREQQLTSAVRMYRRRVHTLTHAYQGLLSVHRMPREQVIAQTERVLNPDTPEAGFSSGGAGLKLQKLQREDKERLERQLIHSEEQVCVLATLSSRLNQHENMGLIVGGAVITMVVYCGYSTGLSDEAWNGILKQLTEIINTTQEGLERERAQLITRATVAEEQVSELQEYIDNHLGRYKLEVTRLRRMLGMNAGRTQSAGLPKPRPLHRPIQKTSYEI
;
A
#
# COMPACT_ATOMS: atom_id res chain seq x y z
N MET A 1 -39.54 -73.17 -135.87
CA MET A 1 -38.26 -73.62 -135.24
C MET A 1 -38.10 -73.08 -133.80
N ASP A 2 -39.10 -72.41 -133.26
CA ASP A 2 -38.90 -71.28 -132.35
C ASP A 2 -38.81 -71.69 -130.87
N PHE A 3 -39.46 -72.80 -130.50
CA PHE A 3 -39.45 -73.34 -129.13
C PHE A 3 -38.05 -73.68 -128.60
N LYS A 4 -37.11 -74.14 -129.45
CA LYS A 4 -35.73 -74.44 -129.01
C LYS A 4 -34.88 -73.17 -128.82
N GLN A 5 -35.13 -72.14 -129.62
CA GLN A 5 -34.46 -70.84 -129.50
C GLN A 5 -34.92 -70.12 -128.22
N GLN A 6 -36.24 -70.09 -127.97
CA GLN A 6 -36.84 -69.54 -126.75
C GLN A 6 -36.38 -70.28 -125.49
N ASN A 7 -36.29 -71.62 -125.50
CA ASN A 7 -35.87 -72.36 -124.31
C ASN A 7 -34.36 -72.20 -124.01
N ARG A 8 -33.53 -71.86 -125.01
CA ARG A 8 -32.13 -71.46 -124.79
C ARG A 8 -32.04 -70.06 -124.19
N SER A 9 -32.67 -69.04 -124.79
CA SER A 9 -32.63 -67.69 -124.23
C SER A 9 -33.26 -67.61 -122.83
N LEU A 10 -34.28 -68.41 -122.55
CA LEU A 10 -34.90 -68.55 -121.23
C LEU A 10 -33.95 -69.20 -120.19
N ASN A 11 -33.06 -70.11 -120.62
CA ASN A 11 -32.03 -70.67 -119.75
C ASN A 11 -30.85 -69.69 -119.55
N ASP A 12 -30.44 -68.97 -120.60
CA ASP A 12 -29.43 -67.91 -120.49
C ASP A 12 -29.91 -66.79 -119.54
N LEU A 13 -31.18 -66.39 -119.65
CA LEU A 13 -31.84 -65.46 -118.71
C LEU A 13 -31.91 -66.01 -117.28
N LYS A 14 -32.18 -67.30 -117.07
CA LYS A 14 -32.14 -67.93 -115.74
C LYS A 14 -30.74 -67.93 -115.14
N GLU A 15 -29.70 -68.14 -115.96
CA GLU A 15 -28.33 -68.14 -115.47
C GLU A 15 -27.81 -66.73 -115.21
N GLN A 16 -28.18 -65.75 -116.04
CA GLN A 16 -27.97 -64.33 -115.75
C GLN A 16 -28.69 -63.92 -114.45
N LEU A 17 -29.96 -64.34 -114.25
CA LEU A 17 -30.68 -64.12 -113.00
C LEU A 17 -29.97 -64.73 -111.79
N ARG A 18 -29.40 -65.95 -111.91
CA ARG A 18 -28.59 -66.56 -110.84
C ARG A 18 -27.35 -65.74 -110.54
N ARG A 19 -26.54 -65.40 -111.55
CA ARG A 19 -25.32 -64.58 -111.36
C ARG A 19 -25.65 -63.23 -110.72
N LEU A 20 -26.68 -62.54 -111.19
CA LEU A 20 -27.17 -61.30 -110.58
C LEU A 20 -27.69 -61.50 -109.15
N THR A 21 -28.24 -62.66 -108.81
CA THR A 21 -28.67 -62.99 -107.44
C THR A 21 -27.46 -63.23 -106.53
N ASP A 22 -26.46 -63.97 -107.00
CA ASP A 22 -25.21 -64.24 -106.27
C ASP A 22 -24.37 -62.97 -106.08
N GLU A 23 -24.29 -62.11 -107.10
CA GLU A 23 -23.68 -60.78 -107.01
C GLU A 23 -24.44 -59.88 -106.02
N ASN A 24 -25.79 -59.88 -106.04
CA ASN A 24 -26.59 -59.16 -105.04
C ASN A 24 -26.37 -59.69 -103.61
N LEU A 25 -26.17 -61.00 -103.43
CA LEU A 25 -25.81 -61.59 -102.14
C LEU A 25 -24.42 -61.13 -101.68
N GLN A 26 -23.40 -61.18 -102.55
CA GLN A 26 -22.07 -60.69 -102.23
C GLN A 26 -22.05 -59.17 -101.91
N LEU A 27 -22.83 -58.37 -102.63
CA LEU A 27 -22.99 -56.94 -102.34
C LEU A 27 -23.73 -56.68 -101.02
N ARG A 28 -24.68 -57.55 -100.62
CA ARG A 28 -25.30 -57.51 -99.29
C ARG A 28 -24.29 -57.83 -98.19
N ASP A 29 -23.56 -58.94 -98.31
CA ASP A 29 -22.51 -59.32 -97.36
C ASP A 29 -21.43 -58.23 -97.20
N GLN A 30 -21.04 -57.58 -98.31
CA GLN A 30 -20.10 -56.47 -98.27
C GLN A 30 -20.70 -55.23 -97.60
N ASN A 31 -21.96 -54.88 -97.90
CA ASN A 31 -22.66 -53.78 -97.24
C ASN A 31 -22.83 -54.04 -95.73
N GLU A 32 -23.18 -55.24 -95.29
CA GLU A 32 -23.27 -55.59 -93.87
C GLU A 32 -21.92 -55.45 -93.15
N ARG A 33 -20.82 -55.87 -93.79
CA ARG A 33 -19.46 -55.65 -93.26
C ARG A 33 -19.09 -54.17 -93.20
N LEU A 34 -19.50 -53.38 -94.18
CA LEU A 34 -19.28 -51.93 -94.19
C LEU A 34 -20.09 -51.24 -93.10
N LEU A 35 -21.37 -51.59 -92.92
CA LEU A 35 -22.22 -51.12 -91.83
C LEU A 35 -21.59 -51.45 -90.46
N GLY A 36 -21.18 -52.71 -90.24
CA GLY A 36 -20.49 -53.10 -89.00
C GLY A 36 -19.18 -52.34 -88.75
N ARG A 37 -18.46 -51.93 -89.81
CA ARG A 37 -17.28 -51.05 -89.70
C ARG A 37 -17.68 -49.61 -89.37
N VAL A 38 -18.70 -49.05 -90.01
CA VAL A 38 -19.25 -47.71 -89.72
C VAL A 38 -19.68 -47.63 -88.27
N ASP A 39 -20.48 -48.59 -87.80
CA ASP A 39 -20.86 -48.77 -86.40
C ASP A 39 -19.65 -48.79 -85.45
N SER A 40 -18.61 -49.55 -85.79
CA SER A 40 -17.40 -49.64 -84.96
C SER A 40 -16.61 -48.33 -84.88
N LEU A 41 -16.64 -47.54 -85.96
CA LEU A 41 -16.03 -46.21 -86.01
C LEU A 41 -16.88 -45.20 -85.25
N GLN A 42 -18.20 -45.25 -85.40
CA GLN A 42 -19.15 -44.39 -84.69
C GLN A 42 -19.01 -44.57 -83.17
N ARG A 43 -19.03 -45.81 -82.65
CA ARG A 43 -18.80 -46.09 -81.21
C ARG A 43 -17.46 -45.57 -80.71
N LYS A 44 -16.38 -45.69 -81.52
CA LYS A 44 -15.07 -45.13 -81.17
C LYS A 44 -15.06 -43.60 -81.17
N LEU A 45 -15.81 -42.97 -82.07
CA LEU A 45 -15.94 -41.52 -82.17
C LEU A 45 -16.76 -40.98 -80.98
N GLU A 46 -17.83 -41.67 -80.58
CA GLU A 46 -18.60 -41.42 -79.36
C GLU A 46 -17.73 -41.55 -78.10
N GLN A 47 -16.92 -42.62 -77.98
CA GLN A 47 -15.95 -42.79 -76.88
C GLN A 47 -14.86 -41.69 -76.87
N LEU A 48 -14.34 -41.31 -78.04
CA LEU A 48 -13.39 -40.20 -78.18
C LEU A 48 -14.03 -38.86 -77.79
N ALA A 49 -15.29 -38.62 -78.17
CA ALA A 49 -16.02 -37.43 -77.78
C ALA A 49 -16.22 -37.37 -76.25
N GLY A 50 -16.67 -38.47 -75.63
CA GLY A 50 -16.83 -38.58 -74.18
C GLY A 50 -15.53 -38.38 -73.41
N SER A 51 -14.45 -39.05 -73.81
CA SER A 51 -13.13 -38.86 -73.17
C SER A 51 -12.58 -37.44 -73.36
N LYS A 52 -12.84 -36.80 -74.50
CA LYS A 52 -12.49 -35.39 -74.74
C LYS A 52 -13.29 -34.45 -73.83
N THR A 53 -14.59 -34.67 -73.64
CA THR A 53 -15.40 -33.86 -72.72
C THR A 53 -14.98 -34.06 -71.27
N ASP A 54 -14.67 -35.30 -70.85
CA ASP A 54 -14.19 -35.60 -69.50
C ASP A 54 -12.84 -34.94 -69.20
N LEU A 55 -11.89 -34.99 -70.14
CA LEU A 55 -10.59 -34.33 -70.01
C LEU A 55 -10.73 -32.80 -69.98
N SER A 56 -11.61 -32.23 -70.82
CA SER A 56 -11.94 -30.80 -70.81
C SER A 56 -12.55 -30.37 -69.47
N GLY A 57 -13.48 -31.15 -68.92
CA GLY A 57 -14.07 -30.89 -67.60
C GLY A 57 -13.03 -30.94 -66.47
N LYS A 58 -12.16 -31.95 -66.47
CA LYS A 58 -11.06 -32.07 -65.49
C LYS A 58 -10.06 -30.91 -65.57
N LEU A 59 -9.74 -30.42 -66.78
CA LEU A 59 -8.87 -29.26 -66.96
C LEU A 59 -9.52 -28.00 -66.35
N VAL A 60 -10.79 -27.73 -66.66
CA VAL A 60 -11.53 -26.59 -66.11
C VAL A 60 -11.59 -26.63 -64.58
N LEU A 61 -11.83 -27.79 -63.98
CA LEU A 61 -11.82 -27.95 -62.51
C LEU A 61 -10.43 -27.69 -61.91
N SER A 62 -9.36 -28.18 -62.56
CA SER A 62 -7.97 -27.92 -62.14
C SER A 62 -7.60 -26.43 -62.23
N GLU A 63 -8.05 -25.73 -63.27
CA GLU A 63 -7.85 -24.29 -63.41
C GLU A 63 -8.64 -23.50 -62.36
N GLN A 64 -9.90 -23.89 -62.09
CA GLN A 64 -10.72 -23.29 -61.02
C GLN A 64 -10.08 -23.49 -59.64
N GLU A 65 -9.54 -24.67 -59.35
CA GLU A 65 -8.86 -24.94 -58.08
C GLU A 65 -7.53 -24.16 -57.97
N LYS A 66 -6.74 -24.07 -59.06
CA LYS A 66 -5.55 -23.23 -59.09
C LYS A 66 -5.89 -21.75 -58.83
N LEU A 67 -6.97 -21.24 -59.43
CA LEU A 67 -7.45 -19.88 -59.18
C LEU A 67 -7.89 -19.70 -57.73
N ARG A 68 -8.65 -20.67 -57.17
CA ARG A 68 -9.06 -20.69 -55.76
C ARG A 68 -7.85 -20.61 -54.81
N ILE A 69 -6.86 -21.48 -55.00
CA ILE A 69 -5.63 -21.48 -54.19
C ILE A 69 -4.86 -20.16 -54.34
N SER A 70 -4.78 -19.60 -55.56
CA SER A 70 -4.10 -18.32 -55.78
C SER A 70 -4.82 -17.15 -55.09
N LYS A 71 -6.16 -17.18 -55.03
CA LYS A 71 -6.96 -16.21 -54.29
C LYS A 71 -6.74 -16.35 -52.78
N GLU A 72 -6.85 -17.58 -52.25
CA GLU A 72 -6.62 -17.88 -50.83
C GLU A 72 -5.21 -17.44 -50.38
N LEU A 73 -4.19 -17.64 -51.22
CA LEU A 73 -2.82 -17.17 -50.97
C LEU A 73 -2.72 -15.64 -50.89
N VAL A 74 -3.37 -14.91 -51.80
CA VAL A 74 -3.38 -13.43 -51.77
C VAL A 74 -4.16 -12.91 -50.57
N GLU A 75 -5.28 -13.53 -50.21
CA GLU A 75 -6.06 -13.19 -49.00
C GLU A 75 -5.23 -13.41 -47.72
N LEU A 76 -4.49 -14.52 -47.63
CA LEU A 76 -3.54 -14.78 -46.53
C LEU A 76 -2.40 -13.75 -46.50
N GLN A 77 -1.85 -13.36 -47.65
CA GLN A 77 -0.79 -12.35 -47.72
C GLN A 77 -1.29 -10.96 -47.29
N ILE A 78 -2.53 -10.59 -47.66
CA ILE A 78 -3.18 -9.37 -47.18
C ILE A 78 -3.45 -9.43 -45.68
N ALA A 79 -3.91 -10.56 -45.15
CA ALA A 79 -4.13 -10.75 -43.72
C ALA A 79 -2.81 -10.64 -42.93
N ALA A 80 -1.75 -11.32 -43.38
CA ALA A 80 -0.43 -11.25 -42.76
C ALA A 80 0.16 -9.82 -42.77
N ASN A 81 -0.02 -9.07 -43.85
CA ASN A 81 0.37 -7.66 -43.91
C ASN A 81 -0.44 -6.78 -42.94
N LYS A 82 -1.75 -6.99 -42.82
CA LYS A 82 -2.60 -6.25 -41.85
C LYS A 82 -2.21 -6.53 -40.40
N GLU A 83 -1.92 -7.78 -40.04
CA GLU A 83 -1.43 -8.08 -38.69
C GLU A 83 -0.03 -7.46 -38.46
N ARG A 84 0.86 -7.49 -39.46
CA ARG A 84 2.16 -6.80 -39.38
C ARG A 84 2.01 -5.29 -39.17
N GLU A 85 1.11 -4.64 -39.90
CA GLU A 85 0.80 -3.20 -39.73
C GLU A 85 0.28 -2.89 -38.32
N ARG A 86 -0.54 -3.77 -37.72
CA ARG A 86 -0.97 -3.63 -36.31
C ARG A 86 0.20 -3.78 -35.35
N TYR A 87 1.03 -4.80 -35.49
CA TYR A 87 2.20 -4.98 -34.62
C TYR A 87 3.18 -3.81 -34.73
N GLU A 88 3.39 -3.26 -35.94
CA GLU A 88 4.19 -2.05 -36.14
C GLU A 88 3.56 -0.85 -35.42
N ALA A 89 2.24 -0.61 -35.56
CA ALA A 89 1.53 0.47 -34.87
C ALA A 89 1.58 0.34 -33.33
N GLU A 90 1.28 -0.84 -32.79
CA GLU A 90 1.37 -1.14 -31.35
C GLU A 90 2.79 -0.93 -30.83
N THR A 91 3.81 -1.32 -31.60
CA THR A 91 5.22 -1.09 -31.26
C THR A 91 5.55 0.40 -31.21
N PHE A 92 5.01 1.22 -32.12
CA PHE A 92 5.18 2.69 -32.07
C PHE A 92 4.45 3.31 -30.88
N GLU A 93 3.23 2.87 -30.55
CA GLU A 93 2.50 3.34 -29.38
C GLU A 93 3.22 3.00 -28.07
N LEU A 94 3.67 1.74 -27.91
CA LEU A 94 4.41 1.29 -26.74
C LEU A 94 5.73 2.04 -26.61
N LYS A 95 6.49 2.23 -27.70
CA LYS A 95 7.72 3.03 -27.69
C LYS A 95 7.47 4.48 -27.30
N THR A 96 6.33 5.06 -27.71
CA THR A 96 5.94 6.42 -27.33
C THR A 96 5.60 6.51 -25.83
N LYS A 97 4.89 5.51 -25.29
CA LYS A 97 4.59 5.41 -23.85
C LYS A 97 5.86 5.28 -23.02
N VAL A 98 6.76 4.36 -23.38
CA VAL A 98 8.07 4.19 -22.72
C VAL A 98 8.85 5.50 -22.68
N LEU A 99 8.98 6.22 -23.81
CA LEU A 99 9.67 7.51 -23.85
C LEU A 99 9.00 8.58 -22.96
N SER A 100 7.67 8.54 -22.80
CA SER A 100 6.97 9.46 -21.89
C SER A 100 7.15 9.08 -20.42
N GLU A 101 7.21 7.79 -20.11
CA GLU A 101 7.45 7.25 -18.76
C GLU A 101 8.91 7.51 -18.34
N ASP A 102 9.89 7.28 -19.23
CA ASP A 102 11.30 7.64 -19.04
C ASP A 102 11.46 9.14 -18.71
N GLY A 103 10.71 10.01 -19.40
CA GLY A 103 10.70 11.45 -19.13
C GLY A 103 10.16 11.81 -17.73
N VAL A 104 9.15 11.08 -17.25
CA VAL A 104 8.63 11.23 -15.87
C VAL A 104 9.62 10.70 -14.85
N VAL A 105 10.26 9.55 -15.10
CA VAL A 105 11.30 8.98 -14.23
C VAL A 105 12.47 9.96 -14.07
N LEU A 106 13.00 10.52 -15.16
CA LEU A 106 14.07 11.52 -15.11
C LEU A 106 13.68 12.77 -14.30
N SER A 107 12.42 13.21 -14.40
CA SER A 107 11.91 14.32 -13.57
C SER A 107 11.88 13.95 -12.08
N LEU A 108 11.41 12.74 -11.74
CA LEU A 108 11.37 12.25 -10.37
C LEU A 108 12.76 12.02 -9.78
N GLU A 109 13.73 11.56 -10.57
CA GLU A 109 15.13 11.43 -10.18
C GLU A 109 15.74 12.80 -9.83
N ALA A 110 15.49 13.82 -10.66
CA ALA A 110 15.94 15.19 -10.39
C ALA A 110 15.31 15.77 -9.11
N GLU A 111 14.03 15.49 -8.83
CA GLU A 111 13.40 15.89 -7.58
C GLU A 111 13.94 15.12 -6.36
N CYS A 112 14.23 13.82 -6.51
CA CYS A 112 14.87 13.03 -5.46
C CYS A 112 16.26 13.59 -5.13
N ASP A 113 17.05 13.98 -6.13
CA ASP A 113 18.37 14.58 -5.90
C ASP A 113 18.30 15.98 -5.30
N ARG A 114 17.31 16.79 -5.66
CA ARG A 114 17.00 18.06 -4.96
C ARG A 114 16.71 17.81 -3.47
N LEU A 115 15.80 16.89 -3.16
CA LEU A 115 15.43 16.56 -1.78
C LEU A 115 16.62 15.97 -1.00
N ARG A 116 17.45 15.13 -1.61
CA ARG A 116 18.71 14.63 -1.00
C ARG A 116 19.67 15.76 -0.65
N GLN A 117 19.77 16.80 -1.48
CA GLN A 117 20.59 17.98 -1.18
C GLN A 117 19.99 18.82 -0.04
N GLU A 118 18.67 19.01 -0.03
CA GLU A 118 17.96 19.71 1.05
C GLU A 118 18.12 19.00 2.40
N VAL A 119 17.99 17.66 2.43
CA VAL A 119 18.23 16.84 3.64
C VAL A 119 19.67 16.96 4.12
N LYS A 120 20.67 16.90 3.21
CA LYS A 120 22.09 17.12 3.57
C LYS A 120 22.32 18.52 4.16
N ALA A 121 21.72 19.55 3.57
CA ALA A 121 21.81 20.92 4.07
C ALA A 121 21.11 21.10 5.43
N ALA A 122 19.97 20.44 5.65
CA ALA A 122 19.28 20.42 6.94
C ALA A 122 20.08 19.70 8.02
N ALA A 123 20.67 18.55 7.70
CA ALA A 123 21.56 17.81 8.61
C ALA A 123 22.80 18.64 9.01
N ALA A 124 23.40 19.36 8.06
CA ALA A 124 24.52 20.27 8.36
C ALA A 124 24.10 21.42 9.30
N ARG A 125 22.92 22.03 9.11
CA ARG A 125 22.38 23.06 10.03
C ARG A 125 22.08 22.50 11.43
N LEU A 126 21.54 21.28 11.50
CA LEU A 126 21.29 20.61 12.79
C LEU A 126 22.61 20.33 13.52
N GLN A 127 23.65 19.87 12.81
CA GLN A 127 24.95 19.62 13.41
C GLN A 127 25.53 20.89 14.04
N VAL A 128 25.50 22.03 13.33
CA VAL A 128 25.92 23.33 13.89
C VAL A 128 25.15 23.66 15.15
N SER A 129 23.81 23.57 15.14
CA SER A 129 22.99 23.85 16.32
C SER A 129 23.23 22.90 17.51
N VAL A 130 23.67 21.66 17.26
CA VAL A 130 24.05 20.69 18.31
C VAL A 130 25.41 21.05 18.90
N ASP A 131 26.34 21.57 18.08
CA ASP A 131 27.63 22.04 18.55
C ASP A 131 27.49 23.36 19.33
N ASP A 132 26.65 24.31 18.86
CA ASP A 132 26.26 25.53 19.62
C ASP A 132 25.66 25.18 21.01
N GLN A 133 24.84 24.13 21.08
CA GLN A 133 24.25 23.66 22.34
C GLN A 133 25.32 23.10 23.30
N ARG A 134 26.30 22.36 22.79
CA ARG A 134 27.42 21.84 23.61
C ARG A 134 28.29 22.96 24.16
N GLU A 135 28.61 23.95 23.33
CA GLU A 135 29.36 25.13 23.77
C GLU A 135 28.62 25.86 24.91
N LEU A 136 27.31 26.04 24.79
CA LEU A 136 26.48 26.66 25.85
C LEU A 136 26.39 25.80 27.13
N GLU A 137 26.33 24.47 27.01
CA GLU A 137 26.38 23.56 28.17
C GLU A 137 27.72 23.65 28.91
N ASP A 138 28.84 23.72 28.18
CA ASP A 138 30.18 23.89 28.73
C ASP A 138 30.36 25.27 29.40
N GLU A 139 29.86 26.35 28.77
CA GLU A 139 29.83 27.69 29.37
C GLU A 139 28.99 27.70 30.66
N TYR A 140 27.79 27.12 30.66
CA TYR A 140 26.94 27.03 31.85
C TYR A 140 27.61 26.21 32.95
N ALA A 141 28.28 25.10 32.61
CA ALA A 141 29.03 24.31 33.57
C ALA A 141 30.24 25.08 34.14
N ALA A 142 30.94 25.88 33.34
CA ALA A 142 32.02 26.76 33.81
C ALA A 142 31.50 27.85 34.74
N LEU A 143 30.38 28.50 34.37
CA LEU A 143 29.72 29.52 35.17
C LEU A 143 29.20 28.95 36.51
N LYS A 144 28.61 27.76 36.51
CA LYS A 144 28.17 27.06 37.73
C LYS A 144 29.35 26.77 38.67
N ARG A 145 30.50 26.34 38.14
CA ARG A 145 31.73 26.15 38.94
C ARG A 145 32.22 27.48 39.54
N ASN A 146 32.17 28.57 38.77
CA ASN A 146 32.53 29.90 39.26
C ASN A 146 31.63 30.35 40.42
N PHE A 147 30.30 30.23 40.28
CA PHE A 147 29.36 30.56 41.34
C PHE A 147 29.60 29.74 42.62
N LEU A 148 29.86 28.44 42.51
CA LEU A 148 30.20 27.60 43.67
C LEU A 148 31.48 28.09 44.37
N CYS A 149 32.55 28.40 43.63
CA CYS A 149 33.77 28.98 44.20
C CYS A 149 33.52 30.32 44.93
N VAL A 150 32.59 31.14 44.44
CA VAL A 150 32.19 32.41 45.08
C VAL A 150 31.35 32.14 46.34
N CYS A 151 30.44 31.17 46.33
CA CYS A 151 29.72 30.74 47.52
C CYS A 151 30.68 30.24 48.61
N ASP A 152 31.60 29.34 48.27
CA ASP A 152 32.64 28.85 49.19
C ASP A 152 33.49 30.00 49.77
N ALA A 153 33.82 31.01 48.97
CA ALA A 153 34.57 32.18 49.43
C ALA A 153 33.74 33.06 50.36
N HIS A 154 32.46 33.27 50.06
CA HIS A 154 31.53 34.00 50.92
C HIS A 154 31.32 33.28 52.26
N GLU A 155 31.15 31.97 52.26
CA GLU A 155 31.04 31.17 53.49
C GLU A 155 32.27 31.31 54.39
N ARG A 156 33.48 31.31 53.81
CA ARG A 156 34.73 31.57 54.56
C ARG A 156 34.77 32.97 55.16
N GLU A 157 34.33 34.01 54.44
CA GLU A 157 34.24 35.36 55.02
C GLU A 157 33.16 35.47 56.10
N VAL A 158 32.06 34.71 55.98
CA VAL A 158 31.04 34.61 57.03
C VAL A 158 31.59 33.90 58.27
N THR A 159 32.39 32.84 58.15
CA THR A 159 33.05 32.23 59.31
C THR A 159 34.08 33.17 59.93
N ASN A 160 34.93 33.83 59.13
CA ASN A 160 35.91 34.80 59.62
C ASN A 160 35.26 35.97 60.39
N THR A 161 34.13 36.49 59.89
CA THR A 161 33.40 37.59 60.54
C THR A 161 32.65 37.13 61.80
N GLN A 162 32.16 35.88 61.83
CA GLN A 162 31.62 35.27 63.04
C GLN A 162 32.70 35.09 64.12
N GLU A 163 33.87 34.57 63.75
CA GLU A 163 35.04 34.43 64.64
C GLU A 163 35.45 35.78 65.21
N LEU A 164 35.66 36.79 64.36
CA LEU A 164 35.98 38.16 64.81
C LEU A 164 34.89 38.76 65.71
N SER A 165 33.62 38.48 65.45
CA SER A 165 32.52 38.93 66.31
C SER A 165 32.53 38.26 67.68
N ALA A 166 32.95 37.00 67.77
CA ALA A 166 33.13 36.29 69.02
C ALA A 166 34.34 36.83 69.81
N GLU A 167 35.48 37.07 69.14
CA GLU A 167 36.65 37.71 69.75
C GLU A 167 36.32 39.11 70.32
N LEU A 168 35.50 39.90 69.60
CA LEU A 168 35.04 41.21 70.08
C LEU A 168 34.07 41.10 71.27
N LEU A 169 33.25 40.05 71.34
CA LEU A 169 32.39 39.78 72.50
C LEU A 169 33.22 39.37 73.72
N ASP A 170 34.21 38.49 73.55
CA ASP A 170 35.14 38.10 74.62
C ASP A 170 35.96 39.30 75.12
N LEU A 171 36.41 40.18 74.21
CA LEU A 171 37.10 41.42 74.57
C LEU A 171 36.17 42.39 75.32
N ALA A 172 34.90 42.50 74.92
CA ALA A 172 33.90 43.31 75.62
C ALA A 172 33.60 42.74 77.01
N HIS A 173 33.49 41.41 77.14
CA HIS A 173 33.33 40.74 78.43
C HIS A 173 34.55 40.95 79.34
N ALA A 174 35.78 40.89 78.81
CA ALA A 174 37.00 41.22 79.54
C ALA A 174 37.07 42.70 79.95
N HIS A 175 36.65 43.63 79.09
CA HIS A 175 36.54 45.04 79.43
C HIS A 175 35.50 45.28 80.54
N ASP A 176 34.36 44.60 80.47
CA ASP A 176 33.31 44.64 81.49
C ASP A 176 33.75 44.05 82.85
N THR A 177 34.59 43.01 82.88
CA THR A 177 35.16 42.51 84.14
C THR A 177 36.15 43.51 84.72
N LEU A 178 37.04 44.09 83.90
CA LEU A 178 37.96 45.16 84.29
C LEU A 178 37.22 46.42 84.75
N LEU A 179 36.09 46.79 84.14
CA LEU A 179 35.24 47.87 84.62
C LEU A 179 34.65 47.56 86.00
N ARG A 180 34.12 46.36 86.24
CA ARG A 180 33.62 45.96 87.58
C ARG A 180 34.73 45.94 88.62
N GLU A 181 35.96 45.57 88.26
CA GLU A 181 37.13 45.69 89.14
C GLU A 181 37.51 47.15 89.39
N ARG A 182 37.52 48.00 88.35
CA ARG A 182 37.72 49.45 88.48
C ARG A 182 36.64 50.10 89.33
N GLU A 183 35.38 49.68 89.22
CA GLU A 183 34.27 50.16 90.04
C GLU A 183 34.45 49.75 91.50
N ARG A 184 34.87 48.52 91.80
CA ARG A 184 35.27 48.11 93.17
C ARG A 184 36.42 48.98 93.69
N MET A 185 37.48 49.15 92.91
CA MET A 185 38.58 50.07 93.24
C MET A 185 38.11 51.52 93.38
N HIS A 186 37.09 51.94 92.62
CA HIS A 186 36.50 53.27 92.73
C HIS A 186 35.58 53.39 93.94
N THR A 187 34.91 52.33 94.42
CA THR A 187 34.22 52.37 95.72
C THR A 187 35.21 52.58 96.86
N HIS A 188 36.38 51.93 96.83
CA HIS A 188 37.48 52.21 97.77
C HIS A 188 38.09 53.61 97.57
N ALA A 189 38.20 54.10 96.34
CA ALA A 189 38.63 55.47 96.08
C ALA A 189 37.61 56.50 96.55
N LEU A 190 36.31 56.24 96.41
CA LEU A 190 35.20 57.08 96.88
C LEU A 190 35.10 57.12 98.41
N GLU A 191 35.58 56.10 99.13
CA GLU A 191 35.80 56.19 100.58
C GLU A 191 36.90 57.22 100.91
N VAL A 192 38.00 57.24 100.14
CA VAL A 192 39.07 58.25 100.24
C VAL A 192 38.61 59.63 99.72
N GLU A 193 37.71 59.67 98.74
CA GLU A 193 37.19 60.89 98.14
C GLU A 193 36.05 61.50 98.96
N ARG A 194 35.32 60.71 99.77
CA ARG A 194 34.42 61.21 100.83
C ARG A 194 35.16 62.06 101.87
N VAL A 195 36.45 61.77 102.09
CA VAL A 195 37.33 62.57 102.95
C VAL A 195 37.85 63.83 102.25
N ARG A 196 37.88 63.86 100.90
CA ARG A 196 38.31 65.04 100.11
C ARG A 196 37.15 65.96 99.67
N GLN A 197 35.93 65.44 99.53
CA GLN A 197 34.74 66.18 99.06
C GLN A 197 34.05 67.06 100.12
N LEU A 198 34.72 67.33 101.25
CA LEU A 198 34.34 68.43 102.15
C LEU A 198 34.86 69.80 101.70
N VAL A 199 35.76 69.88 100.70
CA VAL A 199 36.42 71.13 100.29
C VAL A 199 36.43 71.32 98.77
N SER A 200 35.26 71.59 98.17
CA SER A 200 35.03 72.61 97.11
C SER A 200 33.68 72.41 96.40
N ARG A 201 32.83 73.44 96.43
CA ARG A 201 31.62 73.59 95.59
C ARG A 201 31.75 74.88 94.76
N VAL A 202 30.90 75.02 93.72
CA VAL A 202 30.68 76.24 92.89
C VAL A 202 31.79 76.44 91.82
N SER A 203 31.55 76.81 90.55
CA SER A 203 30.46 77.55 89.87
C SER A 203 29.98 76.96 88.50
N GLU A 204 29.00 77.61 87.85
CA GLU A 204 28.12 77.07 86.79
C GLU A 204 28.16 77.77 85.40
N LYS A 205 27.78 77.05 84.32
CA LYS A 205 26.91 77.45 83.13
C LYS A 205 27.37 78.65 82.23
N ARG A 206 26.87 78.96 81.00
CA ARG A 206 25.74 78.50 80.12
C ARG A 206 25.98 78.84 78.61
N ILE A 207 24.99 78.58 77.72
CA ILE A 207 24.98 78.65 76.22
C ILE A 207 23.78 79.53 75.69
N ARG A 208 23.81 80.12 74.46
CA ARG A 208 22.66 80.17 73.46
C ARG A 208 22.89 80.90 72.07
N PRO A 209 22.05 80.66 71.01
CA PRO A 209 22.12 81.17 69.61
C PRO A 209 20.82 81.88 69.05
N GLU A 210 20.74 82.33 67.76
CA GLU A 210 19.47 82.66 67.02
C GLU A 210 19.60 82.89 65.47
N GLU A 211 18.47 83.03 64.70
CA GLU A 211 18.29 82.84 63.22
C GLU A 211 17.47 83.94 62.42
N LEU A 212 17.04 83.63 61.16
CA LEU A 212 15.94 84.20 60.28
C LEU A 212 16.32 85.16 59.09
N THR A 213 15.38 85.57 58.19
CA THR A 213 14.99 84.95 56.88
C THR A 213 14.11 85.88 55.97
N HIS A 214 14.26 85.95 54.61
CA HIS A 214 13.40 86.74 53.66
C HIS A 214 13.47 86.31 52.15
N HIS A 215 12.34 86.00 51.46
CA HIS A 215 12.06 86.22 49.99
C HIS A 215 10.69 85.61 49.55
N ASP A 216 9.69 86.38 49.07
CA ASP A 216 8.44 85.77 48.53
C ASP A 216 7.52 86.68 47.65
N GLN A 217 7.79 86.85 46.35
CA GLN A 217 6.82 87.50 45.41
C GLN A 217 6.89 87.00 43.95
N THR A 218 8.03 86.50 43.49
CA THR A 218 8.25 86.01 42.11
C THR A 218 7.55 84.66 41.83
N VAL A 219 7.35 83.85 42.87
CA VAL A 219 6.85 82.46 42.78
C VAL A 219 5.41 82.37 42.29
N ARG A 220 4.57 83.38 42.60
CA ARG A 220 3.11 83.28 42.48
C ARG A 220 2.58 83.38 41.04
N LYS A 221 3.29 84.05 40.12
CA LYS A 221 2.92 84.11 38.69
C LYS A 221 3.33 82.85 37.93
N ASN A 222 4.56 82.39 38.13
CA ASN A 222 5.09 81.19 37.47
C ASN A 222 4.25 79.93 37.79
N LEU A 223 3.70 79.84 39.02
CA LEU A 223 2.73 78.79 39.39
C LEU A 223 1.43 78.85 38.59
N GLN A 224 0.90 80.04 38.29
CA GLN A 224 -0.38 80.19 37.61
C GLN A 224 -0.27 79.85 36.12
N ASP A 225 0.81 80.25 35.46
CA ASP A 225 1.07 79.92 34.06
C ASP A 225 1.48 78.44 33.90
N GLY A 226 2.30 77.90 34.80
CA GLY A 226 2.68 76.48 34.81
C GLY A 226 1.48 75.53 34.92
N LEU A 227 0.53 75.81 35.81
CA LEU A 227 -0.73 75.05 35.92
C LEU A 227 -1.57 75.11 34.63
N ARG A 228 -1.54 76.24 33.91
CA ARG A 228 -2.25 76.42 32.64
C ARG A 228 -1.64 75.56 31.53
N GLU A 229 -0.31 75.52 31.46
CA GLU A 229 0.42 74.64 30.53
C GLU A 229 0.25 73.16 30.88
N GLU A 230 0.18 72.79 32.16
CA GLU A 230 -0.12 71.43 32.60
C GLU A 230 -1.51 70.96 32.17
N LEU A 231 -2.52 71.81 32.34
CA LEU A 231 -3.88 71.52 31.87
C LEU A 231 -3.94 71.39 30.34
N GLU A 232 -3.22 72.24 29.59
CA GLU A 232 -3.12 72.10 28.13
C GLU A 232 -2.36 70.83 27.71
N ARG A 233 -1.27 70.47 28.40
CA ARG A 233 -0.53 69.22 28.16
C ARG A 233 -1.40 67.99 28.43
N MET A 234 -2.12 67.96 29.55
CA MET A 234 -3.09 66.91 29.85
C MET A 234 -4.17 66.84 28.77
N ARG A 235 -4.77 67.97 28.39
CA ARG A 235 -5.81 67.99 27.36
C ARG A 235 -5.32 67.43 26.02
N ARG A 236 -4.13 67.85 25.54
CA ARG A 236 -3.53 67.33 24.30
C ARG A 236 -3.29 65.81 24.39
N SER A 237 -2.83 65.31 25.53
CA SER A 237 -2.66 63.87 25.76
C SER A 237 -3.98 63.09 25.69
N HIS A 238 -5.06 63.61 26.27
CA HIS A 238 -6.40 63.00 26.16
C HIS A 238 -6.94 63.05 24.72
N GLU A 239 -6.77 64.17 24.00
CA GLU A 239 -7.13 64.27 22.58
C GLU A 239 -6.35 63.27 21.70
N GLU A 240 -5.05 63.06 21.98
CA GLU A 240 -4.25 62.04 21.31
C GLU A 240 -4.68 60.61 21.66
N GLN A 241 -4.96 60.32 22.93
CA GLN A 241 -5.49 59.02 23.35
C GLN A 241 -6.84 58.73 22.67
N GLN A 242 -7.72 59.72 22.60
CA GLN A 242 -9.00 59.60 21.90
C GLN A 242 -8.80 59.33 20.40
N ARG A 243 -7.92 60.08 19.71
CA ARG A 243 -7.57 59.80 18.30
C ARG A 243 -6.96 58.41 18.09
N ARG A 244 -6.16 57.91 19.05
CA ARG A 244 -5.60 56.53 19.02
C ARG A 244 -6.69 55.47 19.19
N LEU A 245 -7.71 55.72 20.02
CA LEU A 245 -8.86 54.83 20.16
C LEU A 245 -9.77 54.88 18.92
N GLU A 246 -10.07 56.06 18.38
CA GLU A 246 -10.85 56.23 17.15
C GLU A 246 -10.18 55.53 15.95
N THR A 247 -8.87 55.74 15.75
CA THR A 247 -8.12 55.05 14.69
C THR A 247 -8.07 53.53 14.90
N ARG A 248 -7.96 53.04 16.15
CA ARG A 248 -8.03 51.60 16.45
C ARG A 248 -9.42 51.02 16.20
N ILE A 249 -10.50 51.72 16.53
CA ILE A 249 -11.88 51.31 16.23
C ILE A 249 -12.09 51.23 14.71
N VAL A 250 -11.61 52.22 13.95
CA VAL A 250 -11.67 52.20 12.48
C VAL A 250 -10.83 51.05 11.89
N ALA A 251 -9.66 50.75 12.45
CA ALA A 251 -8.84 49.62 12.03
C ALA A 251 -9.55 48.27 12.29
N MET A 252 -10.03 48.03 13.51
CA MET A 252 -10.79 46.82 13.86
C MET A 252 -12.08 46.69 13.04
N GLY A 253 -12.74 47.80 12.69
CA GLY A 253 -13.92 47.79 11.82
C GLY A 253 -13.61 47.40 10.38
N LYS A 254 -12.44 47.78 9.84
CA LYS A 254 -11.95 47.32 8.54
C LYS A 254 -11.60 45.83 8.57
N GLU A 255 -10.83 45.41 9.58
CA GLU A 255 -10.45 44.01 9.80
C GLU A 255 -11.68 43.11 9.95
N GLN A 256 -12.68 43.50 10.74
CA GLN A 256 -13.93 42.76 10.86
C GLN A 256 -14.68 42.66 9.52
N GLN A 257 -14.64 43.69 8.67
CA GLN A 257 -15.28 43.66 7.36
C GLN A 257 -14.49 42.82 6.34
N GLU A 258 -13.17 42.74 6.47
CA GLU A 258 -12.28 41.86 5.70
C GLU A 258 -12.50 40.40 6.08
N ASN A 259 -12.44 40.07 7.38
CA ASN A 259 -12.76 38.74 7.91
C ASN A 259 -14.16 38.26 7.47
N LYS A 260 -15.18 39.14 7.44
CA LYS A 260 -16.51 38.80 6.88
C LYS A 260 -16.48 38.45 5.40
N ARG A 261 -15.69 39.16 4.58
CA ARG A 261 -15.52 38.85 3.15
C ARG A 261 -14.80 37.52 2.95
N GLU A 262 -13.77 37.24 3.76
CA GLU A 262 -13.03 35.97 3.73
C GLU A 262 -13.92 34.79 4.14
N ILE A 263 -14.74 34.94 5.20
CA ILE A 263 -15.73 33.94 5.60
C ILE A 263 -16.73 33.66 4.46
N HIS A 264 -17.25 34.70 3.79
CA HIS A 264 -18.15 34.49 2.64
C HIS A 264 -17.44 33.88 1.43
N SER A 265 -16.18 34.24 1.16
CA SER A 265 -15.37 33.67 0.08
C SER A 265 -15.10 32.19 0.31
N THR A 266 -14.61 31.81 1.50
CA THR A 266 -14.37 30.42 1.89
C THR A 266 -15.67 29.61 1.94
N GLN A 267 -16.77 30.17 2.45
CA GLN A 267 -18.10 29.54 2.38
C GLN A 267 -18.56 29.28 0.94
N HIS A 268 -18.31 30.22 0.02
CA HIS A 268 -18.62 30.03 -1.40
C HIS A 268 -17.75 28.96 -2.03
N GLN A 269 -16.44 28.95 -1.77
CA GLN A 269 -15.52 27.89 -2.21
C GLN A 269 -15.93 26.50 -1.69
N LEU A 270 -16.30 26.39 -0.41
CA LEU A 270 -16.80 25.15 0.18
C LEU A 270 -18.10 24.66 -0.49
N SER A 271 -19.01 25.58 -0.84
CA SER A 271 -20.22 25.23 -1.58
C SER A 271 -19.93 24.75 -3.02
N GLN A 272 -18.99 25.40 -3.72
CA GLN A 272 -18.51 24.96 -5.04
C GLN A 272 -17.86 23.56 -4.97
N GLN A 273 -17.00 23.32 -3.98
CA GLN A 273 -16.36 22.03 -3.75
C GLN A 273 -17.39 20.94 -3.41
N SER A 274 -18.40 21.25 -2.60
CA SER A 274 -19.50 20.32 -2.29
C SER A 274 -20.30 19.93 -3.54
N VAL A 275 -20.63 20.89 -4.41
CA VAL A 275 -21.31 20.60 -5.69
C VAL A 275 -20.42 19.78 -6.64
N ALA A 276 -19.13 20.11 -6.74
CA ALA A 276 -18.18 19.33 -7.53
C ALA A 276 -18.04 17.88 -7.03
N LEU A 277 -17.99 17.69 -5.71
CA LEU A 277 -17.95 16.36 -5.09
C LEU A 277 -19.23 15.57 -5.40
N ILE A 278 -20.42 16.16 -5.22
CA ILE A 278 -21.70 15.51 -5.57
C ILE A 278 -21.74 15.11 -7.05
N ASN A 279 -21.29 15.98 -7.96
CA ASN A 279 -21.22 15.66 -9.39
C ASN A 279 -20.27 14.47 -9.66
N SER A 280 -19.11 14.42 -8.99
CA SER A 280 -18.19 13.28 -9.09
C SER A 280 -18.77 11.98 -8.52
N GLU A 281 -19.54 12.04 -7.43
CA GLU A 281 -20.24 10.87 -6.89
C GLU A 281 -21.32 10.33 -7.84
N VAL A 282 -22.01 11.21 -8.59
CA VAL A 282 -22.98 10.80 -9.60
C VAL A 282 -22.26 10.10 -10.76
N GLN A 283 -21.17 10.69 -11.27
CA GLN A 283 -20.35 10.08 -12.33
C GLN A 283 -19.79 8.71 -11.92
N LEU A 284 -19.32 8.57 -10.67
CA LEU A 284 -18.89 7.27 -10.14
C LEU A 284 -20.02 6.23 -10.16
N LYS A 285 -21.23 6.60 -9.73
CA LYS A 285 -22.42 5.69 -9.75
C LYS A 285 -22.83 5.33 -11.18
N GLU A 286 -22.71 6.25 -12.13
CA GLU A 286 -22.96 6.00 -13.55
C GLU A 286 -21.96 4.98 -14.12
N LEU A 287 -20.65 5.20 -13.90
CA LEU A 287 -19.57 4.29 -14.31
C LEU A 287 -19.66 2.92 -13.63
N GLU A 288 -20.05 2.86 -12.35
CA GLU A 288 -20.38 1.61 -11.66
C GLU A 288 -21.54 0.88 -12.37
N SER A 289 -22.58 1.60 -12.79
CA SER A 289 -23.69 1.01 -13.54
C SER A 289 -23.25 0.43 -14.89
N GLU A 290 -22.31 1.09 -15.58
CA GLU A 290 -21.76 0.64 -16.85
C GLU A 290 -20.84 -0.57 -16.69
N ASN A 291 -19.96 -0.56 -15.69
CA ASN A 291 -19.15 -1.72 -15.33
C ASN A 291 -20.05 -2.94 -15.02
N ASN A 292 -21.13 -2.75 -14.27
CA ASN A 292 -22.13 -3.80 -14.01
C ASN A 292 -22.82 -4.30 -15.30
N LYS A 293 -23.17 -3.42 -16.25
CA LYS A 293 -23.73 -3.82 -17.57
C LYS A 293 -22.72 -4.65 -18.37
N LEU A 294 -21.47 -4.19 -18.47
CA LEU A 294 -20.38 -4.87 -19.20
C LEU A 294 -20.05 -6.23 -18.58
N GLN A 295 -19.98 -6.34 -17.25
CA GLN A 295 -19.81 -7.62 -16.55
C GLN A 295 -20.96 -8.60 -16.85
N ASN A 296 -22.19 -8.12 -16.94
CA ASN A 296 -23.34 -8.98 -17.26
C ASN A 296 -23.32 -9.43 -18.73
N HIS A 297 -22.91 -8.55 -19.66
CA HIS A 297 -22.70 -8.94 -21.06
C HIS A 297 -21.59 -10.00 -21.20
N LEU A 298 -20.47 -9.83 -20.49
CA LEU A 298 -19.38 -10.81 -20.44
C LEU A 298 -19.84 -12.16 -19.88
N LYS A 299 -20.72 -12.17 -18.86
CA LYS A 299 -21.33 -13.42 -18.34
C LYS A 299 -22.21 -14.10 -19.39
N GLN A 300 -23.06 -13.34 -20.09
CA GLN A 300 -23.93 -13.86 -21.16
C GLN A 300 -23.10 -14.48 -22.28
N LEU A 301 -22.10 -13.76 -22.81
CA LEU A 301 -21.25 -14.24 -23.90
C LEU A 301 -20.46 -15.51 -23.49
N ASN A 302 -19.97 -15.57 -22.25
CA ASN A 302 -19.35 -16.80 -21.71
C ASN A 302 -20.33 -17.97 -21.56
N GLN A 303 -21.59 -17.72 -21.20
CA GLN A 303 -22.64 -18.74 -21.16
C GLN A 303 -22.93 -19.26 -22.58
N GLU A 304 -23.01 -18.37 -23.58
CA GLU A 304 -23.17 -18.76 -24.98
C GLU A 304 -22.00 -19.60 -25.49
N TYR A 305 -20.75 -19.19 -25.26
CA TYR A 305 -19.59 -19.99 -25.69
C TYR A 305 -19.59 -21.39 -25.04
N ARG A 306 -19.91 -21.48 -23.75
CA ARG A 306 -20.05 -22.77 -23.05
C ARG A 306 -21.18 -23.63 -23.61
N ALA A 307 -22.33 -23.02 -23.95
CA ALA A 307 -23.45 -23.72 -24.56
C ALA A 307 -23.09 -24.25 -25.96
N ARG A 308 -22.50 -23.42 -26.83
CA ARG A 308 -22.05 -23.82 -28.18
C ARG A 308 -21.02 -24.94 -28.12
N LEU A 309 -20.01 -24.84 -27.26
CA LEU A 309 -19.01 -25.90 -27.05
C LEU A 309 -19.65 -27.20 -26.53
N THR A 310 -20.60 -27.12 -25.60
CA THR A 310 -21.34 -28.29 -25.11
C THR A 310 -22.12 -28.96 -26.23
N HIS A 311 -22.77 -28.18 -27.11
CA HIS A 311 -23.47 -28.72 -28.28
C HIS A 311 -22.51 -29.39 -29.28
N TYR A 312 -21.38 -28.77 -29.64
CA TYR A 312 -20.41 -29.40 -30.54
C TYR A 312 -19.87 -30.73 -29.98
N ILE A 313 -19.63 -30.80 -28.67
CA ILE A 313 -19.24 -32.05 -28.00
C ILE A 313 -20.38 -33.08 -28.09
N GLN A 314 -21.63 -32.68 -27.83
CA GLN A 314 -22.81 -33.54 -27.95
C GLN A 314 -22.98 -34.08 -29.37
N ASP A 315 -22.89 -33.21 -30.39
CA ASP A 315 -22.97 -33.58 -31.81
C ASP A 315 -21.90 -34.62 -32.17
N ILE A 316 -20.64 -34.40 -31.77
CA ILE A 316 -19.55 -35.36 -31.96
C ILE A 316 -19.88 -36.71 -31.29
N THR A 317 -20.35 -36.73 -30.05
CA THR A 317 -20.76 -38.00 -29.41
C THR A 317 -21.93 -38.66 -30.12
N GLN A 318 -22.86 -37.89 -30.70
CA GLN A 318 -24.01 -38.38 -31.44
C GLN A 318 -23.62 -38.98 -32.80
N HIS A 319 -22.68 -38.36 -33.52
CA HIS A 319 -22.07 -38.92 -34.73
C HIS A 319 -21.28 -40.21 -34.42
N VAL A 320 -20.54 -40.28 -33.31
CA VAL A 320 -19.87 -41.54 -32.90
C VAL A 320 -20.88 -42.61 -32.47
N CYS A 321 -22.01 -42.22 -31.86
CA CYS A 321 -23.11 -43.13 -31.54
C CYS A 321 -23.77 -43.73 -32.80
N SER A 322 -23.94 -42.95 -33.88
CA SER A 322 -24.53 -43.47 -35.13
C SER A 322 -23.58 -44.40 -35.88
N VAL A 323 -22.26 -44.15 -35.82
CA VAL A 323 -21.24 -45.04 -36.42
C VAL A 323 -21.04 -46.34 -35.63
N ASN A 324 -21.05 -46.29 -34.29
CA ASN A 324 -20.86 -47.50 -33.48
C ASN A 324 -21.52 -47.39 -32.09
N GLN A 325 -22.77 -47.85 -31.99
CA GLN A 325 -23.62 -47.66 -30.80
C GLN A 325 -23.02 -48.15 -29.47
N SER A 326 -22.13 -49.15 -29.48
CA SER A 326 -21.51 -49.70 -28.27
C SER A 326 -20.35 -48.83 -27.75
N LYS A 327 -19.53 -48.30 -28.67
CA LYS A 327 -18.41 -47.40 -28.35
C LYS A 327 -18.90 -45.97 -28.12
N GLY A 328 -19.89 -45.52 -28.89
CA GLY A 328 -20.51 -44.21 -28.75
C GLY A 328 -21.26 -44.03 -27.43
N ARG A 329 -21.96 -45.05 -26.91
CA ARG A 329 -22.56 -45.00 -25.57
C ARG A 329 -21.52 -44.81 -24.48
N LYS A 330 -20.45 -45.60 -24.48
CA LYS A 330 -19.34 -45.45 -23.53
C LYS A 330 -18.65 -44.08 -23.62
N LEU A 331 -18.48 -43.54 -24.82
CA LEU A 331 -17.94 -42.19 -25.01
C LEU A 331 -18.90 -41.11 -24.47
N ARG A 332 -20.19 -41.25 -24.72
CA ARG A 332 -21.24 -40.35 -24.19
C ARG A 332 -21.24 -40.37 -22.67
N GLU A 333 -21.30 -41.55 -22.04
CA GLU A 333 -21.25 -41.73 -20.58
C GLU A 333 -19.99 -41.09 -19.96
N PHE A 334 -18.83 -41.28 -20.59
CA PHE A 334 -17.57 -40.66 -20.14
C PHE A 334 -17.58 -39.14 -20.28
N VAL A 335 -18.04 -38.61 -21.41
CA VAL A 335 -18.14 -37.18 -21.67
C VAL A 335 -19.16 -36.50 -20.75
N ASP A 336 -20.30 -37.14 -20.51
CA ASP A 336 -21.33 -36.64 -19.59
C ASP A 336 -20.84 -36.64 -18.13
N SER A 337 -20.10 -37.68 -17.69
CA SER A 337 -19.44 -37.70 -16.37
C SER A 337 -18.41 -36.57 -16.25
N MET A 338 -17.51 -36.42 -17.24
CA MET A 338 -16.48 -35.40 -17.25
C MET A 338 -17.07 -33.98 -17.27
N LEU A 339 -18.13 -33.73 -18.06
CA LEU A 339 -18.82 -32.44 -18.06
C LEU A 339 -19.51 -32.15 -16.72
N GLU A 340 -20.11 -33.15 -16.06
CA GLU A 340 -20.75 -32.94 -14.75
C GLU A 340 -19.74 -32.82 -13.60
N GLU A 341 -18.61 -33.52 -13.64
CA GLU A 341 -17.47 -33.33 -12.73
C GLU A 341 -16.87 -31.92 -12.86
N VAL A 342 -16.66 -31.45 -14.09
CA VAL A 342 -16.19 -30.08 -14.36
C VAL A 342 -17.20 -29.05 -13.85
N ARG A 343 -18.51 -29.24 -14.12
CA ARG A 343 -19.57 -28.37 -13.57
C ARG A 343 -19.60 -28.40 -12.04
N ALA A 344 -19.47 -29.57 -11.41
CA ALA A 344 -19.47 -29.71 -9.96
C ALA A 344 -18.25 -29.04 -9.31
N SER A 345 -17.07 -29.17 -9.92
CA SER A 345 -15.85 -28.49 -9.51
C SER A 345 -16.00 -26.96 -9.58
N TYR A 346 -16.53 -26.43 -10.69
CA TYR A 346 -16.82 -25.00 -10.81
C TYR A 346 -17.88 -24.53 -9.82
N ARG A 347 -18.99 -25.27 -9.64
CA ARG A 347 -20.03 -24.94 -8.62
C ARG A 347 -19.43 -24.91 -7.20
N SER A 348 -18.58 -25.87 -6.85
CA SER A 348 -17.89 -25.91 -5.55
C SER A 348 -16.98 -24.69 -5.35
N ARG A 349 -16.12 -24.38 -6.34
CA ARG A 349 -15.24 -23.21 -6.30
C ARG A 349 -16.01 -21.88 -6.26
N GLU A 350 -17.11 -21.77 -7.01
CA GLU A 350 -17.98 -20.59 -7.00
C GLU A 350 -18.70 -20.42 -5.66
N GLN A 351 -19.14 -21.52 -5.03
CA GLN A 351 -19.71 -21.50 -3.68
C GLN A 351 -18.67 -21.09 -2.62
N GLN A 352 -17.43 -21.56 -2.72
CA GLN A 352 -16.31 -21.15 -1.85
C GLN A 352 -16.00 -19.66 -1.99
N LEU A 353 -15.87 -19.16 -3.23
CA LEU A 353 -15.63 -17.73 -3.49
C LEU A 353 -16.81 -16.88 -2.99
N THR A 354 -18.06 -17.32 -3.23
CA THR A 354 -19.27 -16.64 -2.76
C THR A 354 -19.34 -16.62 -1.23
N SER A 355 -18.94 -17.70 -0.54
CA SER A 355 -18.93 -17.74 0.92
C SER A 355 -17.84 -16.84 1.51
N ALA A 356 -16.65 -16.80 0.90
CA ALA A 356 -15.57 -15.89 1.25
C ALA A 356 -15.97 -14.42 1.07
N VAL A 357 -16.54 -14.05 -0.10
CA VAL A 357 -17.06 -12.69 -0.35
C VAL A 357 -18.14 -12.29 0.65
N ARG A 358 -19.06 -13.21 1.01
CA ARG A 358 -20.06 -12.97 2.07
C ARG A 358 -19.40 -12.77 3.44
N MET A 359 -18.36 -13.53 3.76
CA MET A 359 -17.59 -13.41 5.01
C MET A 359 -16.84 -12.08 5.10
N TYR A 360 -16.16 -11.66 4.02
CA TYR A 360 -15.53 -10.34 3.95
C TYR A 360 -16.55 -9.21 4.03
N ARG A 361 -17.68 -9.28 3.31
CA ARG A 361 -18.74 -8.27 3.37
C ARG A 361 -19.35 -8.15 4.77
N ARG A 362 -19.50 -9.26 5.50
CA ARG A 362 -19.88 -9.25 6.92
C ARG A 362 -18.82 -8.58 7.79
N ARG A 363 -17.54 -8.95 7.65
CA ARG A 363 -16.44 -8.32 8.40
C ARG A 363 -16.37 -6.81 8.17
N VAL A 364 -16.44 -6.35 6.92
CA VAL A 364 -16.50 -4.92 6.57
C VAL A 364 -17.69 -4.26 7.24
N HIS A 365 -18.89 -4.81 7.13
CA HIS A 365 -20.09 -4.24 7.75
C HIS A 365 -20.00 -4.19 9.29
N THR A 366 -19.44 -5.22 9.94
CA THR A 366 -19.18 -5.23 11.39
C THR A 366 -18.16 -4.15 11.78
N LEU A 367 -17.08 -3.98 11.02
CA LEU A 367 -16.09 -2.92 11.24
C LEU A 367 -16.72 -1.53 11.03
N THR A 368 -17.49 -1.31 9.96
CA THR A 368 -18.20 -0.04 9.72
C THR A 368 -19.15 0.29 10.85
N HIS A 369 -19.90 -0.68 11.39
CA HIS A 369 -20.74 -0.47 12.57
C HIS A 369 -19.94 -0.16 13.83
N ALA A 370 -18.80 -0.81 14.05
CA ALA A 370 -17.91 -0.49 15.17
C ALA A 370 -17.34 0.93 15.05
N TYR A 371 -16.90 1.35 13.86
CA TYR A 371 -16.44 2.72 13.60
C TYR A 371 -17.55 3.76 13.78
N GLN A 372 -18.77 3.49 13.30
CA GLN A 372 -19.92 4.37 13.53
C GLN A 372 -20.28 4.48 15.02
N GLY A 373 -20.19 3.39 15.77
CA GLY A 373 -20.34 3.39 17.23
C GLY A 373 -19.27 4.22 17.93
N LEU A 374 -18.00 4.04 17.55
CA LEU A 374 -16.89 4.83 18.11
C LEU A 374 -17.04 6.33 17.79
N LEU A 375 -17.42 6.67 16.55
CA LEU A 375 -17.68 8.04 16.14
C LEU A 375 -18.86 8.67 16.90
N SER A 376 -19.94 7.92 17.18
CA SER A 376 -21.04 8.45 18.00
C SER A 376 -20.63 8.65 19.46
N VAL A 377 -19.78 7.76 20.00
CA VAL A 377 -19.19 7.89 21.34
C VAL A 377 -18.23 9.08 21.44
N HIS A 378 -17.46 9.43 20.40
CA HIS A 378 -16.62 10.64 20.41
C HIS A 378 -17.40 11.93 20.13
N ARG A 379 -18.51 11.84 19.39
CA ARG A 379 -19.38 12.99 19.10
C ARG A 379 -20.04 13.54 20.37
N MET A 380 -20.50 12.66 21.27
CA MET A 380 -21.19 13.09 22.51
C MET A 380 -20.31 13.94 23.45
N PRO A 381 -19.06 13.58 23.79
CA PRO A 381 -18.13 14.45 24.54
C PRO A 381 -17.81 15.75 23.81
N ARG A 382 -17.67 15.74 22.48
CA ARG A 382 -17.42 16.96 21.70
C ARG A 382 -18.60 17.93 21.80
N GLU A 383 -19.82 17.44 21.64
CA GLU A 383 -21.05 18.25 21.81
C GLU A 383 -21.22 18.71 23.27
N GLN A 384 -20.81 17.91 24.27
CA GLN A 384 -20.78 18.32 25.68
C GLN A 384 -19.74 19.42 25.96
N VAL A 385 -18.53 19.33 25.41
CA VAL A 385 -17.49 20.36 25.56
C VAL A 385 -17.93 21.67 24.87
N ILE A 386 -18.55 21.59 23.69
CA ILE A 386 -19.11 22.76 23.00
C ILE A 386 -20.24 23.40 23.82
N ALA A 387 -21.16 22.60 24.37
CA ALA A 387 -22.22 23.10 25.25
C ALA A 387 -21.69 23.66 26.59
N GLN A 388 -20.52 23.20 27.05
CA GLN A 388 -19.82 23.79 28.20
C GLN A 388 -19.17 25.13 27.83
N THR A 389 -18.54 25.28 26.67
CA THR A 389 -17.98 26.56 26.23
C THR A 389 -19.05 27.59 25.85
N GLU A 390 -20.18 27.20 25.26
CA GLU A 390 -21.31 28.11 25.02
C GLU A 390 -21.91 28.68 26.32
N ARG A 391 -21.88 27.92 27.43
CA ARG A 391 -22.29 28.42 28.75
C ARG A 391 -21.29 29.38 29.39
N VAL A 392 -20.02 29.36 28.99
CA VAL A 392 -18.99 30.29 29.48
C VAL A 392 -19.08 31.67 28.79
N LEU A 393 -19.85 31.80 27.71
CA LEU A 393 -20.02 33.06 26.96
C LEU A 393 -21.19 33.94 27.43
N ASN A 394 -21.96 33.53 28.45
CA ASN A 394 -23.00 34.37 29.07
C ASN A 394 -22.59 34.75 30.51
N PRO A 395 -22.07 35.97 30.75
CA PRO A 395 -21.49 36.36 32.04
C PRO A 395 -22.54 36.85 33.06
N ASP A 396 -23.68 36.16 33.20
CA ASP A 396 -24.81 36.62 34.04
C ASP A 396 -25.63 35.47 34.69
N THR A 397 -25.00 34.58 35.47
CA THR A 397 -25.71 33.91 36.59
C THR A 397 -24.73 33.40 37.66
N PRO A 398 -24.91 33.73 38.96
CA PRO A 398 -24.06 33.20 40.03
C PRO A 398 -24.43 31.76 40.41
N GLU A 399 -23.43 31.10 41.03
CA GLU A 399 -23.46 29.80 41.71
C GLU A 399 -24.84 29.23 42.10
N ALA A 400 -25.28 28.20 41.37
CA ALA A 400 -26.42 27.37 41.79
C ALA A 400 -26.25 25.89 41.40
N GLY A 401 -25.93 25.08 42.40
CA GLY A 401 -26.37 23.68 42.51
C GLY A 401 -25.97 22.67 41.43
N PHE A 402 -25.04 21.78 41.78
CA PHE A 402 -24.94 20.47 41.13
C PHE A 402 -26.26 19.70 41.23
N SER A 403 -27.05 19.68 40.15
CA SER A 403 -28.20 18.79 39.98
C SER A 403 -27.98 17.92 38.76
N SER A 404 -27.30 16.79 38.98
CA SER A 404 -27.16 15.74 37.96
C SER A 404 -28.52 15.10 37.72
N GLY A 405 -29.20 15.50 36.63
CA GLY A 405 -30.46 14.88 36.22
C GLY A 405 -30.28 13.37 36.03
N GLY A 406 -31.23 12.58 36.55
CA GLY A 406 -31.08 11.13 36.81
C GLY A 406 -30.72 10.21 35.63
N ALA A 407 -30.63 10.71 34.41
CA ALA A 407 -30.01 10.00 33.28
C ALA A 407 -28.49 9.79 33.49
N GLY A 408 -27.80 10.76 34.09
CA GLY A 408 -26.35 10.68 34.33
C GLY A 408 -25.95 9.54 35.26
N LEU A 409 -26.71 9.29 36.33
CA LEU A 409 -26.45 8.19 37.26
C LEU A 409 -26.67 6.80 36.64
N LYS A 410 -27.56 6.67 35.65
CA LYS A 410 -27.78 5.41 34.93
C LYS A 410 -26.66 5.15 33.94
N LEU A 411 -26.21 6.18 33.21
CA LEU A 411 -25.07 6.09 32.31
C LEU A 411 -23.76 5.82 33.08
N GLN A 412 -23.53 6.47 34.23
CA GLN A 412 -22.32 6.27 35.04
C GLN A 412 -22.31 4.91 35.78
N LYS A 413 -23.46 4.25 35.93
CA LYS A 413 -23.52 2.85 36.40
C LYS A 413 -23.22 1.88 35.26
N LEU A 414 -23.86 2.03 34.10
CA LEU A 414 -23.55 1.25 32.90
C LEU A 414 -22.07 1.37 32.48
N GLN A 415 -21.50 2.58 32.54
CA GLN A 415 -20.08 2.81 32.25
C GLN A 415 -19.14 2.16 33.28
N ARG A 416 -19.55 1.99 34.54
CA ARG A 416 -18.79 1.21 35.53
C ARG A 416 -18.93 -0.29 35.27
N GLU A 417 -20.14 -0.77 35.01
CA GLU A 417 -20.42 -2.18 34.71
C GLU A 417 -19.70 -2.65 33.43
N ASP A 418 -19.70 -1.85 32.37
CA ASP A 418 -18.94 -2.12 31.14
C ASP A 418 -17.43 -1.94 31.35
N LYS A 419 -16.97 -0.97 32.15
CA LYS A 419 -15.54 -0.84 32.50
C LYS A 419 -15.04 -2.09 33.23
N GLU A 420 -15.70 -2.52 34.29
CA GLU A 420 -15.32 -3.73 35.04
C GLU A 420 -15.40 -5.00 34.17
N ARG A 421 -16.37 -5.05 33.23
CA ARG A 421 -16.48 -6.14 32.26
C ARG A 421 -15.32 -6.16 31.27
N LEU A 422 -14.89 -5.00 30.78
CA LEU A 422 -13.72 -4.86 29.92
C LEU A 422 -12.42 -5.15 30.67
N GLU A 423 -12.28 -4.71 31.93
CA GLU A 423 -11.14 -5.05 32.79
C GLU A 423 -11.04 -6.56 33.02
N ARG A 424 -12.16 -7.24 33.31
CA ARG A 424 -12.20 -8.71 33.42
C ARG A 424 -11.88 -9.42 32.10
N GLN A 425 -12.25 -8.86 30.95
CA GLN A 425 -11.88 -9.40 29.64
C GLN A 425 -10.40 -9.15 29.30
N LEU A 426 -9.86 -8.00 29.70
CA LEU A 426 -8.44 -7.68 29.53
C LEU A 426 -7.58 -8.64 30.35
N ILE A 427 -7.85 -8.78 31.66
CA ILE A 427 -7.17 -9.73 32.54
C ILE A 427 -7.24 -11.15 31.96
N HIS A 428 -8.39 -11.59 31.49
CA HIS A 428 -8.50 -12.92 30.87
C HIS A 428 -7.70 -13.05 29.57
N SER A 429 -7.60 -11.99 28.76
CA SER A 429 -6.76 -11.98 27.57
C SER A 429 -5.27 -11.91 27.90
N GLU A 430 -4.88 -11.23 28.96
CA GLU A 430 -3.51 -11.16 29.50
C GLU A 430 -3.10 -12.52 30.09
N GLU A 431 -3.99 -13.22 30.80
CA GLU A 431 -3.81 -14.60 31.24
C GLU A 431 -3.62 -15.56 30.05
N GLN A 432 -4.45 -15.45 29.01
CA GLN A 432 -4.30 -16.25 27.78
C GLN A 432 -2.98 -15.94 27.07
N VAL A 433 -2.59 -14.66 26.96
CA VAL A 433 -1.31 -14.25 26.39
C VAL A 433 -0.13 -14.70 27.27
N CYS A 434 -0.26 -14.75 28.59
CA CYS A 434 0.74 -15.28 29.51
C CYS A 434 0.91 -16.81 29.36
N VAL A 435 -0.19 -17.55 29.19
CA VAL A 435 -0.16 -18.99 28.87
C VAL A 435 0.46 -19.24 27.50
N LEU A 436 0.14 -18.43 26.49
CA LEU A 436 0.77 -18.52 25.17
C LEU A 436 2.24 -18.10 25.18
N ALA A 437 2.61 -17.09 25.98
CA ALA A 437 3.98 -16.64 26.17
C ALA A 437 4.82 -17.72 26.87
N THR A 438 4.31 -18.37 27.93
CA THR A 438 5.01 -19.47 28.61
C THR A 438 5.12 -20.73 27.74
N LEU A 439 4.16 -21.01 26.87
CA LEU A 439 4.28 -22.04 25.82
C LEU A 439 5.30 -21.64 24.74
N SER A 440 5.32 -20.37 24.33
CA SER A 440 6.30 -19.82 23.37
C SER A 440 7.72 -19.82 23.94
N SER A 441 7.92 -19.47 25.21
CA SER A 441 9.19 -19.59 25.92
C SER A 441 9.68 -21.04 26.02
N ARG A 442 8.77 -22.03 26.07
CA ARG A 442 9.13 -23.46 26.03
C ARG A 442 9.54 -23.94 24.64
N LEU A 443 9.08 -23.30 23.57
CA LEU A 443 9.52 -23.54 22.19
C LEU A 443 10.83 -22.80 21.86
N ASN A 444 10.98 -21.57 22.36
CA ASN A 444 12.14 -20.70 22.09
C ASN A 444 13.42 -21.06 22.85
N GLN A 445 13.44 -22.14 23.66
CA GLN A 445 14.67 -22.63 24.29
C GLN A 445 15.69 -23.21 23.29
N HIS A 446 15.34 -23.37 22.01
CA HIS A 446 16.19 -24.06 21.04
C HIS A 446 16.97 -23.17 20.05
N GLU A 447 16.68 -21.86 19.97
CA GLU A 447 17.37 -20.93 19.04
C GLU A 447 17.68 -19.59 19.74
N ASN A 448 18.75 -19.57 20.52
CA ASN A 448 19.15 -18.42 21.33
C ASN A 448 20.40 -17.74 20.75
N MET A 449 20.24 -16.58 20.11
CA MET A 449 21.25 -15.50 19.99
C MET A 449 20.68 -14.18 19.42
N GLY A 450 19.49 -14.16 18.80
CA GLY A 450 18.95 -12.94 18.16
C GLY A 450 18.10 -12.01 19.07
N LEU A 451 17.53 -12.51 20.17
CA LEU A 451 16.43 -11.84 20.88
C LEU A 451 16.85 -10.93 22.05
N ILE A 452 18.13 -10.93 22.45
CA ILE A 452 18.64 -10.11 23.56
C ILE A 452 18.53 -8.60 23.24
N VAL A 453 18.68 -8.21 21.97
CA VAL A 453 18.60 -6.81 21.53
C VAL A 453 17.14 -6.29 21.55
N GLY A 454 16.18 -7.09 21.10
CA GLY A 454 14.77 -6.68 21.03
C GLY A 454 14.13 -6.46 22.41
N GLY A 455 14.47 -7.28 23.40
CA GLY A 455 13.97 -7.13 24.78
C GLY A 455 14.51 -5.89 25.49
N ALA A 456 15.78 -5.54 25.25
CA ALA A 456 16.42 -4.38 25.86
C ALA A 456 15.79 -3.05 25.42
N VAL A 457 15.48 -2.91 24.13
CA VAL A 457 14.84 -1.69 23.57
C VAL A 457 13.45 -1.47 24.16
N ILE A 458 12.63 -2.52 24.25
CA ILE A 458 11.27 -2.41 24.82
C ILE A 458 11.33 -2.01 26.31
N THR A 459 12.28 -2.55 27.07
CA THR A 459 12.44 -2.22 28.49
C THR A 459 12.96 -0.78 28.69
N MET A 460 13.84 -0.30 27.82
CA MET A 460 14.35 1.08 27.83
C MET A 460 13.25 2.10 27.49
N VAL A 461 12.40 1.81 26.50
CA VAL A 461 11.26 2.68 26.13
C VAL A 461 10.25 2.81 27.28
N VAL A 462 10.00 1.73 28.03
CA VAL A 462 9.10 1.76 29.20
C VAL A 462 9.73 2.52 30.39
N TYR A 463 11.04 2.43 30.62
CA TYR A 463 11.69 3.13 31.73
C TYR A 463 11.90 4.65 31.48
N CYS A 464 12.06 5.09 30.22
CA CYS A 464 12.15 6.53 29.92
C CYS A 464 10.82 7.28 30.02
N GLY A 465 9.67 6.60 29.88
CA GLY A 465 8.35 7.24 29.80
C GLY A 465 7.85 7.95 31.07
N TYR A 466 8.56 7.85 32.19
CA TYR A 466 8.16 8.41 33.49
C TYR A 466 9.04 9.57 33.99
N SER A 467 10.10 9.97 33.26
CA SER A 467 11.19 10.76 33.85
C SER A 467 11.48 12.12 33.19
N THR A 468 11.04 12.39 31.96
CA THR A 468 11.31 13.66 31.27
C THR A 468 10.12 14.16 30.46
N GLY A 469 9.78 15.45 30.63
CA GLY A 469 8.78 16.15 29.84
C GLY A 469 9.28 16.48 28.44
N LEU A 470 9.39 15.47 27.58
CA LEU A 470 9.57 15.65 26.14
C LEU A 470 8.28 16.22 25.54
N SER A 471 8.40 17.16 24.60
CA SER A 471 7.22 17.66 23.88
C SER A 471 6.60 16.55 23.01
N ASP A 472 5.27 16.58 22.85
CA ASP A 472 4.55 15.62 22.01
C ASP A 472 5.13 15.54 20.60
N GLU A 473 5.67 16.64 20.07
CA GLU A 473 6.29 16.72 18.74
C GLU A 473 7.59 15.92 18.65
N ALA A 474 8.43 15.94 19.69
CA ALA A 474 9.65 15.14 19.76
C ALA A 474 9.31 13.64 19.88
N TRP A 475 8.33 13.29 20.70
CA TRP A 475 7.85 11.91 20.84
C TRP A 475 7.22 11.38 19.54
N ASN A 476 6.39 12.18 18.87
CA ASN A 476 5.84 11.87 17.55
C ASN A 476 6.93 11.76 16.47
N GLY A 477 8.03 12.51 16.58
CA GLY A 477 9.21 12.36 15.73
C GLY A 477 9.87 10.99 15.87
N ILE A 478 10.11 10.55 17.11
CA ILE A 478 10.67 9.22 17.43
C ILE A 478 9.74 8.09 16.95
N LEU A 479 8.43 8.21 17.16
CA LEU A 479 7.45 7.23 16.68
C LEU A 479 7.41 7.15 15.15
N LYS A 480 7.55 8.27 14.44
CA LYS A 480 7.66 8.28 12.97
C LYS A 480 8.93 7.55 12.51
N GLN A 481 10.09 7.86 13.10
CA GLN A 481 11.35 7.18 12.76
C GLN A 481 11.30 5.68 13.03
N LEU A 482 10.73 5.25 14.16
CA LEU A 482 10.53 3.82 14.46
C LEU A 482 9.60 3.16 13.43
N THR A 483 8.50 3.82 13.06
CA THR A 483 7.57 3.32 12.04
C THR A 483 8.24 3.22 10.67
N GLU A 484 9.08 4.19 10.31
CA GLU A 484 9.85 4.20 9.06
C GLU A 484 10.91 3.10 9.02
N ILE A 485 11.63 2.85 10.12
CA ILE A 485 12.58 1.72 10.25
C ILE A 485 11.84 0.37 10.16
N ILE A 486 10.68 0.23 10.82
CA ILE A 486 9.86 -0.99 10.75
C ILE A 486 9.36 -1.22 9.32
N ASN A 487 8.84 -0.19 8.66
CA ASN A 487 8.34 -0.30 7.29
C ASN A 487 9.46 -0.61 6.30
N THR A 488 10.59 0.10 6.35
CA THR A 488 11.72 -0.13 5.43
C THR A 488 12.35 -1.52 5.61
N THR A 489 12.47 -2.01 6.85
CA THR A 489 12.95 -3.37 7.12
C THR A 489 11.92 -4.43 6.69
N GLN A 490 10.63 -4.21 6.92
CA GLN A 490 9.56 -5.10 6.43
C GLN A 490 9.54 -5.17 4.90
N GLU A 491 9.60 -4.04 4.19
CA GLU A 491 9.67 -4.02 2.73
C GLU A 491 10.94 -4.72 2.21
N GLY A 492 12.07 -4.62 2.92
CA GLY A 492 13.29 -5.36 2.61
C GLY A 492 13.05 -6.88 2.65
N LEU A 493 12.49 -7.37 3.76
CA LEU A 493 12.14 -8.78 3.94
C LEU A 493 11.06 -9.27 2.96
N GLU A 494 10.10 -8.41 2.59
CA GLU A 494 9.08 -8.74 1.58
C GLU A 494 9.68 -8.84 0.17
N ARG A 495 10.64 -7.98 -0.19
CA ARG A 495 11.41 -8.08 -1.45
C ARG A 495 12.24 -9.36 -1.48
N GLU A 496 12.99 -9.67 -0.42
CA GLU A 496 13.77 -10.91 -0.31
C GLU A 496 12.87 -12.15 -0.41
N ARG A 497 11.74 -12.15 0.31
CA ARG A 497 10.75 -13.22 0.23
C ARG A 497 10.19 -13.40 -1.18
N ALA A 498 9.90 -12.31 -1.89
CA ALA A 498 9.44 -12.36 -3.28
C ALA A 498 10.52 -12.95 -4.22
N GLN A 499 11.79 -12.53 -4.06
CA GLN A 499 12.92 -13.08 -4.83
C GLN A 499 13.18 -14.57 -4.55
N LEU A 500 13.02 -15.00 -3.29
CA LEU A 500 13.13 -16.41 -2.92
C LEU A 500 11.98 -17.24 -3.53
N ILE A 501 10.77 -16.70 -3.58
CA ILE A 501 9.62 -17.35 -4.22
C ILE A 501 9.84 -17.48 -5.73
N THR A 502 10.27 -16.43 -6.44
CA THR A 502 10.51 -16.53 -7.90
C THR A 502 11.67 -17.48 -8.22
N ARG A 503 12.73 -17.50 -7.40
CA ARG A 503 13.81 -18.47 -7.53
C ARG A 503 13.35 -19.91 -7.25
N ALA A 504 12.44 -20.11 -6.31
CA ALA A 504 11.84 -21.41 -6.03
C ALA A 504 10.95 -21.89 -7.19
N THR A 505 10.09 -21.04 -7.74
CA THR A 505 9.21 -21.42 -8.87
C THR A 505 10.01 -21.77 -10.12
N VAL A 506 11.10 -21.05 -10.42
CA VAL A 506 12.00 -21.39 -11.54
C VAL A 506 12.71 -22.73 -11.30
N ALA A 507 13.10 -23.04 -10.06
CA ALA A 507 13.69 -24.33 -9.73
C ALA A 507 12.66 -25.49 -9.82
N GLU A 508 11.41 -25.25 -9.42
CA GLU A 508 10.30 -26.22 -9.59
C GLU A 508 10.00 -26.47 -11.07
N GLU A 509 10.00 -25.42 -11.90
CA GLU A 509 9.82 -25.51 -13.35
C GLU A 509 10.96 -26.33 -13.99
N GLN A 510 12.23 -26.04 -13.69
CA GLN A 510 13.38 -26.82 -14.15
C GLN A 510 13.32 -28.30 -13.74
N VAL A 511 12.85 -28.60 -12.52
CA VAL A 511 12.63 -29.98 -12.07
C VAL A 511 11.51 -30.65 -12.88
N SER A 512 10.45 -29.91 -13.22
CA SER A 512 9.36 -30.43 -14.05
C SER A 512 9.78 -30.69 -15.50
N GLU A 513 10.60 -29.82 -16.11
CA GLU A 513 11.19 -30.02 -17.43
C GLU A 513 12.09 -31.26 -17.47
N LEU A 514 12.93 -31.43 -16.44
CA LEU A 514 13.79 -32.61 -16.29
C LEU A 514 12.97 -33.90 -16.11
N GLN A 515 11.87 -33.84 -15.35
CA GLN A 515 10.96 -34.97 -15.17
C GLN A 515 10.24 -35.33 -16.48
N GLU A 516 9.72 -34.34 -17.22
CA GLU A 516 9.11 -34.55 -18.53
C GLU A 516 10.14 -35.12 -19.54
N TYR A 517 11.37 -34.61 -19.55
CA TYR A 517 12.46 -35.15 -20.36
C TYR A 517 12.71 -36.62 -20.02
N ILE A 518 12.83 -36.94 -18.72
CA ILE A 518 13.03 -38.30 -18.23
C ILE A 518 11.88 -39.22 -18.69
N ASP A 519 10.62 -38.81 -18.55
CA ASP A 519 9.47 -39.65 -18.89
C ASP A 519 9.32 -39.84 -20.41
N ASN A 520 9.45 -38.77 -21.20
CA ASN A 520 9.43 -38.83 -22.66
C ASN A 520 10.57 -39.69 -23.22
N HIS A 521 11.79 -39.52 -22.71
CA HIS A 521 12.96 -40.25 -23.18
C HIS A 521 12.99 -41.69 -22.65
N LEU A 522 12.57 -41.98 -21.40
CA LEU A 522 12.42 -43.37 -20.92
C LEU A 522 11.40 -44.15 -21.74
N GLY A 523 10.28 -43.55 -22.12
CA GLY A 523 9.31 -44.17 -23.00
C GLY A 523 9.92 -44.56 -24.35
N ARG A 524 10.60 -43.60 -25.00
CA ARG A 524 11.30 -43.81 -26.28
C ARG A 524 12.41 -44.86 -26.18
N TYR A 525 13.27 -44.79 -25.16
CA TYR A 525 14.35 -45.76 -24.95
C TYR A 525 13.82 -47.16 -24.63
N LYS A 526 12.73 -47.30 -23.85
CA LYS A 526 12.09 -48.62 -23.61
C LYS A 526 11.54 -49.22 -24.92
N LEU A 527 10.90 -48.40 -25.75
CA LEU A 527 10.41 -48.83 -27.07
C LEU A 527 11.56 -49.23 -28.01
N GLU A 528 12.62 -48.44 -28.09
CA GLU A 528 13.77 -48.73 -28.96
C GLU A 528 14.57 -49.93 -28.45
N VAL A 529 14.78 -50.10 -27.13
CA VAL A 529 15.36 -51.32 -26.54
C VAL A 529 14.50 -52.55 -26.86
N THR A 530 13.17 -52.41 -26.85
CA THR A 530 12.25 -53.52 -27.22
C THR A 530 12.32 -53.83 -28.72
N ARG A 531 12.45 -52.81 -29.58
CA ARG A 531 12.67 -52.97 -31.02
C ARG A 531 14.02 -53.63 -31.32
N LEU A 532 15.10 -53.17 -30.69
CA LEU A 532 16.44 -53.73 -30.84
C LEU A 532 16.50 -55.20 -30.39
N ARG A 533 15.90 -55.54 -29.23
CA ARG A 533 15.76 -56.93 -28.77
C ARG A 533 14.98 -57.81 -29.76
N ARG A 534 13.95 -57.25 -30.41
CA ARG A 534 13.18 -57.92 -31.47
C ARG A 534 14.00 -58.14 -32.74
N MET A 535 14.83 -57.19 -33.16
CA MET A 535 15.74 -57.36 -34.30
C MET A 535 16.88 -58.35 -34.01
N LEU A 536 17.34 -58.43 -32.76
CA LEU A 536 18.34 -59.40 -32.30
C LEU A 536 17.77 -60.80 -31.99
N GLY A 537 16.49 -61.06 -32.29
CA GLY A 537 15.86 -62.38 -32.10
C GLY A 537 15.62 -62.80 -30.63
N MET A 538 15.86 -61.92 -29.66
CA MET A 538 15.82 -62.22 -28.22
C MET A 538 14.40 -62.28 -27.62
N ASN A 539 13.38 -62.64 -28.41
CA ASN A 539 11.97 -62.63 -28.00
C ASN A 539 11.46 -63.95 -27.41
N ALA A 540 12.29 -65.00 -27.37
CA ALA A 540 12.00 -66.19 -26.57
C ALA A 540 12.51 -65.97 -25.14
N GLY A 541 11.64 -66.18 -24.15
CA GLY A 541 11.93 -65.85 -22.75
C GLY A 541 13.14 -66.62 -22.20
N ARG A 542 14.08 -65.89 -21.58
CA ARG A 542 15.07 -66.49 -20.67
C ARG A 542 14.56 -66.33 -19.25
N THR A 543 13.81 -67.31 -18.79
CA THR A 543 13.62 -67.53 -17.36
C THR A 543 14.97 -67.88 -16.72
N GLN A 544 15.12 -67.48 -15.45
CA GLN A 544 16.22 -67.81 -14.52
C GLN A 544 17.55 -67.04 -14.65
N SER A 545 17.88 -66.45 -13.49
CA SER A 545 19.22 -66.23 -12.91
C SER A 545 19.92 -64.87 -13.10
N ALA A 546 19.59 -63.94 -12.21
CA ALA A 546 20.55 -63.23 -11.35
C ALA A 546 19.78 -62.60 -10.17
N GLY A 547 20.29 -62.74 -8.94
CA GLY A 547 19.55 -62.34 -7.73
C GLY A 547 19.43 -60.84 -7.52
N LEU A 548 18.39 -60.42 -6.81
CA LEU A 548 18.22 -59.07 -6.24
C LEU A 548 19.47 -58.67 -5.43
N PRO A 549 20.19 -57.60 -5.81
CA PRO A 549 21.07 -56.92 -4.87
C PRO A 549 20.18 -56.18 -3.87
N LYS A 550 20.39 -56.43 -2.56
CA LYS A 550 19.83 -55.58 -1.49
C LYS A 550 20.12 -54.10 -1.79
N PRO A 551 19.19 -53.17 -1.52
CA PRO A 551 19.54 -51.76 -1.49
C PRO A 551 20.59 -51.55 -0.40
N ARG A 552 21.83 -51.22 -0.81
CA ARG A 552 22.82 -50.68 0.12
C ARG A 552 22.41 -49.23 0.45
N PRO A 553 22.46 -48.80 1.72
CA PRO A 553 22.18 -47.41 2.06
C PRO A 553 23.25 -46.52 1.41
N LEU A 554 22.85 -45.61 0.54
CA LEU A 554 23.76 -44.58 0.04
C LEU A 554 23.94 -43.51 1.12
N HIS A 555 25.13 -43.53 1.70
CA HIS A 555 25.92 -42.42 2.22
C HIS A 555 25.26 -41.30 3.04
N ARG A 556 25.86 -41.10 4.22
CA ARG A 556 25.80 -39.90 5.07
C ARG A 556 25.72 -38.59 4.27
N PRO A 557 25.00 -37.57 4.77
CA PRO A 557 25.21 -36.21 4.31
C PRO A 557 26.66 -35.79 4.57
N ILE A 558 27.31 -35.22 3.54
CA ILE A 558 28.63 -34.63 3.69
C ILE A 558 28.45 -33.30 4.41
N GLN A 559 28.88 -33.26 5.68
CA GLN A 559 29.17 -31.99 6.34
C GLN A 559 30.29 -31.28 5.56
N LYS A 560 29.97 -30.10 5.04
CA LYS A 560 30.93 -29.00 4.86
C LYS A 560 30.25 -27.79 5.50
N THR A 561 30.54 -27.51 6.77
CA THR A 561 31.66 -26.64 7.19
C THR A 561 31.67 -25.34 6.39
N SER A 562 30.93 -24.37 6.93
CA SER A 562 31.25 -22.95 6.85
C SER A 562 32.75 -22.70 6.97
N TYR A 563 33.28 -21.86 6.08
CA TYR A 563 34.32 -20.87 6.39
C TYR A 563 34.27 -19.79 5.29
N GLU A 564 33.94 -18.57 5.72
CA GLU A 564 34.64 -17.31 5.41
C GLU A 564 35.21 -17.12 3.97
N ILE A 565 34.58 -16.22 3.20
CA ILE A 565 34.93 -14.79 3.06
C ILE A 565 33.66 -14.01 2.68
#